data_AF-A0A2E9LMV6-F1
#
_entry.id   AF-A0A2E9LMV6-F1
#
_cell.length_a   1.000
_cell.length_b   1.000
_cell.length_c   1.000
_cell.angle_alpha   90.00
_cell.angle_beta   90.00
_cell.angle_gamma   90.00
#
_symmetry.space_group_name_H-M   'P 1'
#
loop_
_entity.id
_entity.type
_entity.pdbx_description
1 polymer ?
#
loop_
_entity_poly.entity_id
_entity_poly.type
_entity_poly.pdbx_seq_one_letter_code
_entity_poly.pdbx_strand_id
1 'polypeptide(L)'
;MINDGTSLVNKSSGTINNVGGLITNGAGAGFTNHGTVVNDAASNFVLRNAATLTNSGSFTNAGVFNTTSGGGNVVIGSGGTLVNSGTLNQGGVGVFSAKSGSKITNSGRINVFESLLDNGGSIENSGIVEVFHFGAYQNLSGELNNRTGGTLTITGSVNNLSNSIINNSGEIANNRTLVNAGTITNSCGGTLTGPVNGNQPVDSCSIV
;
A
#
# COMPACT_ATOMS: atom_id res chain seq x y z
N MET A 1 -3.76 -21.74 -8.35
CA MET A 1 -2.76 -22.31 -7.43
C MET A 1 -3.26 -22.14 -6.01
N ILE A 2 -3.12 -23.16 -5.16
CA ILE A 2 -3.47 -23.04 -3.74
C ILE A 2 -2.24 -23.44 -2.92
N ASN A 3 -1.80 -22.56 -2.03
CA ASN A 3 -0.81 -22.88 -1.01
C ASN A 3 -1.52 -23.16 0.31
N ASP A 4 -1.99 -24.40 0.50
CA ASP A 4 -2.57 -24.86 1.78
C ASP A 4 -1.51 -25.49 2.71
N GLY A 5 -0.25 -25.50 2.29
CA GLY A 5 0.88 -25.94 3.12
C GLY A 5 1.39 -24.85 4.07
N THR A 6 2.49 -25.11 4.76
CA THR A 6 3.08 -24.12 5.67
C THR A 6 3.77 -22.97 4.94
N SER A 7 4.37 -23.22 3.76
CA SER A 7 5.11 -22.21 3.02
C SER A 7 5.22 -22.48 1.51
N LEU A 8 5.05 -21.44 0.70
CA LEU A 8 5.43 -21.38 -0.72
C LEU A 8 6.57 -20.37 -0.89
N VAL A 9 7.64 -20.76 -1.58
CA VAL A 9 8.81 -19.89 -1.83
C VAL A 9 9.09 -19.78 -3.33
N ASN A 10 8.94 -18.57 -3.87
CA ASN A 10 9.41 -18.22 -5.21
C ASN A 10 10.84 -17.69 -5.11
N LYS A 11 11.82 -18.45 -5.60
CA LYS A 11 13.25 -18.08 -5.55
C LYS A 11 13.56 -16.95 -6.54
N SER A 12 14.75 -16.34 -6.44
CA SER A 12 15.11 -15.11 -7.17
C SER A 12 15.00 -15.17 -8.70
N SER A 13 15.18 -16.33 -9.32
CA SER A 13 14.97 -16.54 -10.76
C SER A 13 13.58 -17.07 -11.12
N GLY A 14 12.76 -17.37 -10.11
CA GLY A 14 11.45 -17.96 -10.28
C GLY A 14 10.42 -16.95 -10.73
N THR A 15 9.47 -17.41 -11.53
CA THR A 15 8.35 -16.60 -12.02
C THR A 15 7.04 -17.33 -11.74
N ILE A 16 6.11 -16.65 -11.09
CA ILE A 16 4.73 -17.12 -10.88
C ILE A 16 3.81 -16.18 -11.66
N ASN A 17 3.15 -16.73 -12.69
CA ASN A 17 2.18 -16.01 -13.49
C ASN A 17 0.77 -16.52 -13.16
N ASN A 18 -0.05 -15.65 -12.58
CA ASN A 18 -1.49 -15.86 -12.46
C ASN A 18 -2.15 -15.16 -13.66
N VAL A 19 -2.69 -15.95 -14.58
CA VAL A 19 -3.29 -15.46 -15.83
C VAL A 19 -4.73 -15.94 -15.89
N GLY A 20 -5.69 -15.02 -15.79
CA GLY A 20 -7.11 -15.32 -15.63
C GLY A 20 -7.45 -16.28 -14.48
N GLY A 21 -6.57 -16.38 -13.48
CA GLY A 21 -6.59 -17.46 -12.49
C GLY A 21 -6.83 -16.99 -11.06
N LEU A 22 -6.85 -17.96 -10.15
CA LEU A 22 -6.91 -17.73 -8.70
C LEU A 22 -5.64 -18.28 -8.04
N ILE A 23 -4.93 -17.41 -7.32
CA ILE A 23 -3.95 -17.81 -6.32
C ILE A 23 -4.55 -17.60 -4.94
N THR A 24 -4.54 -18.65 -4.12
CA THR A 24 -4.93 -18.58 -2.71
C THR A 24 -3.76 -19.00 -1.83
N ASN A 25 -3.39 -18.15 -0.88
CA ASN A 25 -2.51 -18.52 0.23
C ASN A 25 -3.39 -18.90 1.42
N GLY A 26 -3.25 -20.16 1.87
CA GLY A 26 -4.06 -20.77 2.91
C GLY A 26 -3.91 -20.09 4.26
N ALA A 27 -4.83 -20.39 5.19
CA ALA A 27 -4.83 -19.76 6.50
C ALA A 27 -3.53 -20.07 7.27
N GLY A 28 -2.88 -19.04 7.81
CA GLY A 28 -1.58 -19.15 8.50
C GLY A 28 -0.38 -19.47 7.60
N ALA A 29 -0.58 -19.66 6.29
CA ALA A 29 0.49 -20.06 5.38
C ALA A 29 1.41 -18.87 5.01
N GLY A 30 2.70 -19.16 4.83
CA GLY A 30 3.68 -18.22 4.30
C GLY A 30 3.78 -18.28 2.77
N PHE A 31 3.85 -17.12 2.12
CA PHE A 31 4.28 -16.96 0.73
C PHE A 31 5.49 -16.04 0.73
N THR A 32 6.66 -16.53 0.33
CA THR A 32 7.86 -15.70 0.17
C THR A 32 8.20 -15.55 -1.30
N ASN A 33 8.27 -14.31 -1.79
CA ASN A 33 8.75 -13.98 -3.12
C ASN A 33 10.13 -13.32 -3.08
N HIS A 34 11.09 -13.92 -3.78
CA HIS A 34 12.37 -13.32 -4.14
C HIS A 34 12.48 -13.07 -5.65
N GLY A 35 11.64 -13.70 -6.47
CA GLY A 35 11.63 -13.59 -7.93
C GLY A 35 10.51 -12.68 -8.42
N THR A 36 9.80 -13.11 -9.46
CA THR A 36 8.70 -12.35 -10.07
C THR A 36 7.35 -13.01 -9.82
N VAL A 37 6.36 -12.24 -9.38
CA VAL A 37 4.94 -12.63 -9.31
C VAL A 37 4.12 -11.66 -10.14
N VAL A 38 3.30 -12.19 -11.04
CA VAL A 38 2.35 -11.42 -11.85
C VAL A 38 0.94 -11.91 -11.56
N ASN A 39 0.08 -11.01 -11.09
CA ASN A 39 -1.36 -11.20 -11.01
C ASN A 39 -2.03 -10.35 -12.10
N ASP A 40 -2.39 -10.97 -13.22
CA ASP A 40 -2.91 -10.26 -14.39
C ASP A 40 -4.30 -9.62 -14.14
N ALA A 41 -4.76 -8.81 -15.10
CA ALA A 41 -6.01 -8.06 -14.97
C ALA A 41 -7.25 -8.93 -14.75
N ALA A 42 -7.25 -10.17 -15.24
CA ALA A 42 -8.36 -11.11 -15.09
C ALA A 42 -8.21 -12.02 -13.85
N SER A 43 -7.15 -11.83 -13.06
CA SER A 43 -6.79 -12.74 -11.98
C SER A 43 -7.13 -12.23 -10.59
N ASN A 44 -7.26 -13.19 -9.67
CA ASN A 44 -7.46 -12.98 -8.25
C ASN A 44 -6.29 -13.57 -7.44
N PHE A 45 -5.80 -12.80 -6.47
CA PHE A 45 -4.86 -13.25 -5.46
C PHE A 45 -5.49 -13.06 -4.07
N VAL A 46 -5.54 -14.12 -3.26
CA VAL A 46 -6.20 -14.09 -1.96
C VAL A 46 -5.26 -14.58 -0.85
N LEU A 47 -5.07 -13.76 0.18
CA LEU A 47 -4.49 -14.18 1.46
C LEU A 47 -5.60 -14.52 2.45
N ARG A 48 -5.65 -15.76 2.91
CA ARG A 48 -6.60 -16.19 3.95
C ARG A 48 -6.14 -15.76 5.35
N ASN A 49 -6.96 -16.10 6.35
CA ASN A 49 -6.78 -15.68 7.74
C ASN A 49 -5.36 -15.96 8.26
N ALA A 50 -4.71 -14.94 8.82
CA ALA A 50 -3.33 -14.96 9.30
C ALA A 50 -2.26 -15.38 8.27
N ALA A 51 -2.60 -15.51 6.99
CA ALA A 51 -1.63 -15.81 5.95
C ALA A 51 -0.68 -14.61 5.76
N THR A 52 0.56 -14.88 5.37
CA THR A 52 1.58 -13.84 5.17
C THR A 52 2.19 -13.94 3.79
N LEU A 53 2.22 -12.83 3.06
CA LEU A 53 3.02 -12.63 1.86
C LEU A 53 4.22 -11.74 2.19
N THR A 54 5.43 -12.24 1.94
CA THR A 54 6.66 -11.46 2.02
C THR A 54 7.27 -11.33 0.64
N ASN A 55 7.38 -10.11 0.12
CA ASN A 55 7.95 -9.80 -1.18
C ASN A 55 9.26 -9.03 -1.04
N SER A 56 10.36 -9.64 -1.47
CA SER A 56 11.67 -9.01 -1.66
C SER A 56 12.12 -8.99 -3.14
N GLY A 57 11.29 -9.53 -4.03
CA GLY A 57 11.45 -9.45 -5.47
C GLY A 57 10.44 -8.50 -6.11
N SER A 58 9.96 -8.83 -7.30
CA SER A 58 8.94 -8.06 -8.02
C SER A 58 7.55 -8.69 -7.90
N PHE A 59 6.57 -7.88 -7.51
CA PHE A 59 5.15 -8.25 -7.53
C PHE A 59 4.39 -7.24 -8.40
N THR A 60 3.68 -7.70 -9.42
CA THR A 60 2.73 -6.87 -10.17
C THR A 60 1.30 -7.35 -9.93
N ASN A 61 0.41 -6.44 -9.55
CA ASN A 61 -1.03 -6.66 -9.42
C ASN A 61 -1.79 -5.77 -10.41
N ALA A 62 -2.28 -6.37 -11.50
CA ALA A 62 -3.20 -5.73 -12.43
C ALA A 62 -4.66 -6.16 -12.20
N GLY A 63 -4.89 -7.32 -11.57
CA GLY A 63 -6.22 -7.81 -11.21
C GLY A 63 -6.64 -7.41 -9.80
N VAL A 64 -7.19 -8.37 -9.06
CA VAL A 64 -7.65 -8.16 -7.68
C VAL A 64 -6.76 -8.91 -6.71
N PHE A 65 -6.24 -8.20 -5.70
CA PHE A 65 -5.58 -8.77 -4.54
C PHE A 65 -6.46 -8.53 -3.31
N ASN A 66 -6.77 -9.57 -2.53
CA ASN A 66 -7.55 -9.46 -1.30
C ASN A 66 -6.85 -10.14 -0.13
N THR A 67 -6.94 -9.54 1.06
CA THR A 67 -6.81 -10.25 2.32
C THR A 67 -8.21 -10.56 2.87
N THR A 68 -8.39 -11.71 3.52
CA THR A 68 -9.67 -12.04 4.16
C THR A 68 -9.84 -11.30 5.49
N SER A 69 -11.08 -11.27 5.99
CA SER A 69 -11.45 -10.55 7.22
C SER A 69 -10.72 -11.03 8.48
N GLY A 70 -10.29 -12.29 8.54
CA GLY A 70 -9.46 -12.78 9.65
C GLY A 70 -8.00 -12.31 9.61
N GLY A 71 -7.69 -11.31 8.78
CA GLY A 71 -6.38 -10.70 8.63
C GLY A 71 -5.49 -11.47 7.65
N GLY A 72 -4.62 -10.75 6.97
CA GLY A 72 -3.51 -11.28 6.18
C GLY A 72 -2.42 -10.23 6.13
N ASN A 73 -1.16 -10.66 6.25
CA ASN A 73 -0.03 -9.74 6.27
C ASN A 73 0.59 -9.65 4.89
N VAL A 74 0.79 -8.44 4.40
CA VAL A 74 1.55 -8.16 3.18
C VAL A 74 2.80 -7.41 3.60
N VAL A 75 3.97 -7.94 3.31
CA VAL A 75 5.25 -7.30 3.64
C VAL A 75 6.02 -7.11 2.35
N ILE A 76 6.25 -5.86 1.96
CA ILE A 76 7.22 -5.52 0.92
C ILE A 76 8.54 -5.26 1.64
N GLY A 77 9.42 -6.26 1.59
CA GLY A 77 10.74 -6.22 2.21
C GLY A 77 11.68 -5.23 1.50
N SER A 78 12.82 -4.99 2.12
CA SER A 78 13.89 -4.16 1.53
C SER A 78 14.28 -4.69 0.15
N GLY A 79 14.41 -3.80 -0.85
CA GLY A 79 14.65 -4.15 -2.25
C GLY A 79 13.43 -4.70 -3.01
N GLY A 80 12.35 -5.04 -2.31
CA GLY A 80 11.11 -5.52 -2.91
C GLY A 80 10.32 -4.39 -3.60
N THR A 81 9.70 -4.73 -4.72
CA THR A 81 8.83 -3.82 -5.47
C THR A 81 7.41 -4.38 -5.59
N LEU A 82 6.40 -3.54 -5.37
CA LEU A 82 5.01 -3.83 -5.71
C LEU A 82 4.49 -2.79 -6.70
N VAL A 83 3.98 -3.24 -7.84
CA VAL A 83 3.29 -2.41 -8.82
C VAL A 83 1.82 -2.79 -8.82
N ASN A 84 0.95 -1.88 -8.38
CA ASN A 84 -0.49 -2.06 -8.36
C ASN A 84 -1.16 -1.18 -9.41
N SER A 85 -1.63 -1.77 -10.50
CA SER A 85 -2.52 -1.13 -11.49
C SER A 85 -3.96 -1.61 -11.39
N GLY A 86 -4.20 -2.69 -10.64
CA GLY A 86 -5.53 -3.23 -10.34
C GLY A 86 -6.08 -2.74 -9.00
N THR A 87 -6.75 -3.64 -8.27
CA THR A 87 -7.28 -3.36 -6.93
C THR A 87 -6.55 -4.20 -5.89
N LEU A 88 -6.06 -3.56 -4.83
CA LEU A 88 -5.52 -4.21 -3.64
C LEU A 88 -6.41 -3.85 -2.45
N ASN A 89 -7.05 -4.86 -1.89
CA ASN A 89 -7.93 -4.77 -0.74
C ASN A 89 -7.21 -5.34 0.48
N GLN A 90 -6.65 -4.46 1.30
CA GLN A 90 -6.11 -4.82 2.59
C GLN A 90 -7.22 -4.69 3.64
N GLY A 91 -7.85 -5.81 3.97
CA GLY A 91 -8.89 -5.93 4.98
C GLY A 91 -8.55 -6.88 6.12
N GLY A 92 -9.41 -6.87 7.14
CA GLY A 92 -9.18 -7.56 8.41
C GLY A 92 -8.01 -6.97 9.19
N VAL A 93 -7.82 -7.44 10.43
CA VAL A 93 -6.81 -6.96 11.39
C VAL A 93 -5.34 -7.24 11.00
N GLY A 94 -5.06 -7.45 9.71
CA GLY A 94 -3.72 -7.67 9.17
C GLY A 94 -2.98 -6.38 8.84
N VAL A 95 -1.68 -6.50 8.58
CA VAL A 95 -0.80 -5.36 8.28
C VAL A 95 -0.25 -5.44 6.86
N PHE A 96 -0.34 -4.35 6.12
CA PHE A 96 0.41 -4.11 4.90
C PHE A 96 1.63 -3.24 5.24
N SER A 97 2.83 -3.82 5.28
CA SER A 97 4.07 -3.15 5.65
C SER A 97 4.99 -2.97 4.45
N ALA A 98 5.29 -1.72 4.11
CA ALA A 98 6.38 -1.37 3.21
C ALA A 98 7.63 -1.07 4.05
N LYS A 99 8.66 -1.92 3.97
CA LYS A 99 9.90 -1.74 4.74
C LYS A 99 10.81 -0.69 4.11
N SER A 100 11.76 -0.19 4.90
CA SER A 100 12.81 0.69 4.36
C SER A 100 13.56 0.04 3.20
N GLY A 101 13.77 0.82 2.13
CA GLY A 101 14.33 0.34 0.86
C GLY A 101 13.36 -0.41 -0.04
N SER A 102 12.07 -0.52 0.31
CA SER A 102 11.03 -1.04 -0.58
C SER A 102 10.41 0.07 -1.44
N LYS A 103 9.81 -0.31 -2.57
CA LYS A 103 9.08 0.59 -3.46
C LYS A 103 7.69 0.05 -3.79
N ILE A 104 6.66 0.87 -3.61
CA ILE A 104 5.30 0.61 -4.05
C ILE A 104 4.92 1.66 -5.09
N THR A 105 4.44 1.23 -6.25
CA THR A 105 3.86 2.11 -7.27
C THR A 105 2.41 1.75 -7.45
N ASN A 106 1.51 2.69 -7.15
CA ASN A 106 0.08 2.53 -7.31
C ASN A 106 -0.44 3.43 -8.43
N SER A 107 -0.99 2.84 -9.47
CA SER A 107 -1.80 3.52 -10.49
C SER A 107 -3.26 3.04 -10.49
N GLY A 108 -3.54 1.94 -9.79
CA GLY A 108 -4.89 1.43 -9.56
C GLY A 108 -5.46 1.93 -8.23
N ARG A 109 -6.01 1.00 -7.44
CA ARG A 109 -6.64 1.30 -6.15
C ARG A 109 -6.06 0.46 -5.03
N ILE A 110 -5.71 1.09 -3.92
CA ILE A 110 -5.39 0.45 -2.64
C ILE A 110 -6.45 0.85 -1.63
N ASN A 111 -7.14 -0.14 -1.07
CA ASN A 111 -8.12 0.03 -0.01
C ASN A 111 -7.54 -0.49 1.30
N VAL A 112 -7.52 0.36 2.33
CA VAL A 112 -7.16 0.01 3.70
C VAL A 112 -8.44 0.02 4.52
N PHE A 113 -9.04 -1.16 4.69
CA PHE A 113 -10.30 -1.36 5.43
C PHE A 113 -10.04 -1.43 6.94
N GLU A 114 -10.40 -2.52 7.63
CA GLU A 114 -10.12 -2.73 9.07
C GLU A 114 -8.65 -3.12 9.34
N SER A 115 -7.72 -2.44 8.70
CA SER A 115 -6.31 -2.85 8.60
C SER A 115 -5.34 -1.69 8.79
N LEU A 116 -4.05 -2.03 8.80
CA LEU A 116 -2.96 -1.08 8.93
C LEU A 116 -2.07 -1.09 7.68
N LEU A 117 -1.82 0.08 7.10
CA LEU A 117 -0.74 0.31 6.14
C LEU A 117 0.43 1.00 6.86
N ASP A 118 1.54 0.30 7.03
CA ASP A 118 2.77 0.82 7.62
C ASP A 118 3.81 1.10 6.54
N ASN A 119 4.11 2.36 6.30
CA ASN A 119 5.10 2.77 5.31
C ASN A 119 6.40 3.25 5.95
N GLY A 120 7.43 2.43 5.90
CA GLY A 120 8.82 2.85 6.07
C GLY A 120 9.62 2.90 4.76
N GLY A 121 8.98 2.64 3.62
CA GLY A 121 9.58 2.65 2.29
C GLY A 121 9.15 3.86 1.46
N SER A 122 9.10 3.70 0.13
CA SER A 122 8.59 4.71 -0.80
C SER A 122 7.29 4.24 -1.45
N ILE A 123 6.25 5.05 -1.36
CA ILE A 123 4.97 4.86 -2.06
C ILE A 123 4.80 5.96 -3.09
N GLU A 124 4.68 5.59 -4.36
CA GLU A 124 4.29 6.49 -5.45
C GLU A 124 2.84 6.22 -5.82
N ASN A 125 1.95 7.16 -5.50
CA ASN A 125 0.54 7.06 -5.82
C ASN A 125 0.19 7.99 -6.99
N SER A 126 -0.37 7.41 -8.04
CA SER A 126 -0.99 8.10 -9.18
C SER A 126 -2.44 7.64 -9.44
N GLY A 127 -2.90 6.66 -8.65
CA GLY A 127 -4.29 6.21 -8.61
C GLY A 127 -4.92 6.57 -7.27
N ILE A 128 -5.66 5.64 -6.67
CA ILE A 128 -6.38 5.89 -5.42
C ILE A 128 -5.74 5.10 -4.27
N VAL A 129 -5.47 5.77 -3.16
CA VAL A 129 -5.29 5.16 -1.85
C VAL A 129 -6.44 5.62 -0.96
N GLU A 130 -7.22 4.69 -0.43
CA GLU A 130 -8.32 5.01 0.47
C GLU A 130 -8.14 4.33 1.82
N VAL A 131 -8.07 5.15 2.86
CA VAL A 131 -8.03 4.72 4.26
C VAL A 131 -9.44 4.84 4.81
N PHE A 132 -10.14 3.70 4.93
CA PHE A 132 -11.52 3.63 5.40
C PHE A 132 -11.63 3.94 6.89
N HIS A 133 -12.85 4.16 7.37
CA HIS A 133 -13.15 4.55 8.76
C HIS A 133 -12.38 3.80 9.86
N PHE A 134 -12.24 2.48 9.73
CA PHE A 134 -11.53 1.62 10.69
C PHE A 134 -10.10 1.28 10.27
N GLY A 135 -9.64 1.88 9.18
CA GLY A 135 -8.30 1.74 8.64
C GLY A 135 -7.35 2.77 9.19
N ALA A 136 -6.08 2.39 9.21
CA ALA A 136 -4.99 3.26 9.58
C ALA A 136 -3.88 3.23 8.53
N TYR A 137 -3.31 4.39 8.27
CA TYR A 137 -2.05 4.52 7.55
C TYR A 137 -1.04 5.23 8.44
N GLN A 138 0.13 4.62 8.63
CA GLN A 138 1.26 5.20 9.34
C GLN A 138 2.42 5.37 8.38
N ASN A 139 2.84 6.61 8.19
CA ASN A 139 4.11 6.90 7.55
C ASN A 139 5.19 6.92 8.64
N LEU A 140 6.09 5.94 8.60
CA LEU A 140 7.08 5.59 9.63
C LEU A 140 8.50 5.78 9.10
N SER A 141 8.95 7.03 9.00
CA SER A 141 10.17 7.41 8.27
C SER A 141 10.15 7.01 6.78
N GLY A 142 8.96 6.79 6.24
CA GLY A 142 8.73 6.54 4.82
C GLY A 142 8.41 7.82 4.06
N GLU A 143 8.28 7.64 2.75
CA GLU A 143 7.88 8.68 1.81
C GLU A 143 6.60 8.26 1.10
N LEU A 144 5.60 9.13 1.08
CA LEU A 144 4.44 9.03 0.19
C LEU A 144 4.49 10.18 -0.81
N ASN A 145 4.64 9.84 -2.08
CA ASN A 145 4.50 10.75 -3.20
C ASN A 145 3.11 10.57 -3.81
N ASN A 146 2.15 11.38 -3.39
CA ASN A 146 0.84 11.47 -4.03
C ASN A 146 0.95 12.37 -5.26
N ARG A 147 1.21 11.76 -6.42
CA ARG A 147 1.48 12.41 -7.69
C ARG A 147 0.21 13.03 -8.28
N THR A 148 0.38 13.90 -9.27
CA THR A 148 -0.72 14.41 -10.11
C THR A 148 -1.58 13.27 -10.65
N GLY A 149 -2.91 13.42 -10.55
CA GLY A 149 -3.89 12.38 -10.86
C GLY A 149 -4.14 11.38 -9.73
N GLY A 150 -3.26 11.33 -8.72
CA GLY A 150 -3.42 10.51 -7.54
C GLY A 150 -4.32 11.14 -6.48
N THR A 151 -5.08 10.30 -5.79
CA THR A 151 -5.94 10.68 -4.66
C THR A 151 -5.60 9.86 -3.42
N LEU A 152 -5.39 10.52 -2.29
CA LEU A 152 -5.42 9.93 -0.96
C LEU A 152 -6.69 10.37 -0.24
N THR A 153 -7.62 9.44 -0.03
CA THR A 153 -8.86 9.70 0.73
C THR A 153 -8.73 9.16 2.14
N ILE A 154 -8.99 10.01 3.13
CA ILE A 154 -8.86 9.67 4.55
C ILE A 154 -10.24 9.77 5.19
N THR A 155 -10.87 8.62 5.38
CA THR A 155 -12.07 8.50 6.23
C THR A 155 -11.77 7.78 7.54
N GLY A 156 -10.60 7.15 7.66
CA GLY A 156 -10.03 6.59 8.90
C GLY A 156 -8.98 7.49 9.53
N SER A 157 -7.82 6.92 9.84
CA SER A 157 -6.71 7.63 10.49
C SER A 157 -5.42 7.58 9.67
N VAL A 158 -4.78 8.74 9.49
CA VAL A 158 -3.43 8.86 8.94
C VAL A 158 -2.52 9.55 9.94
N ASN A 159 -1.37 8.92 10.20
CA ASN A 159 -0.30 9.51 10.98
C ASN A 159 0.95 9.65 10.11
N ASN A 160 1.37 10.88 9.84
CA ASN A 160 2.67 11.19 9.26
C ASN A 160 3.66 11.47 10.39
N LEU A 161 4.42 10.47 10.82
CA LEU A 161 5.29 10.59 11.99
C LEU A 161 6.53 11.45 11.70
N SER A 162 7.25 11.82 12.75
CA SER A 162 8.54 12.51 12.64
C SER A 162 9.48 11.80 11.64
N ASN A 163 10.25 12.60 10.89
CA ASN A 163 11.12 12.14 9.80
C ASN A 163 10.43 11.48 8.60
N SER A 164 9.09 11.53 8.54
CA SER A 164 8.31 11.01 7.42
C SER A 164 7.87 12.15 6.50
N ILE A 165 7.76 11.85 5.21
CA ILE A 165 7.49 12.84 4.17
C ILE A 165 6.23 12.43 3.41
N ILE A 166 5.31 13.37 3.24
CA ILE A 166 4.23 13.29 2.25
C ILE A 166 4.41 14.44 1.27
N ASN A 167 4.68 14.10 0.02
CA ASN A 167 4.68 15.06 -1.09
C ASN A 167 3.38 14.91 -1.86
N ASN A 168 2.60 15.98 -1.93
CA ASN A 168 1.33 16.00 -2.62
C ASN A 168 1.40 16.90 -3.85
N SER A 169 1.19 16.34 -5.03
CA SER A 169 0.87 17.07 -6.27
C SER A 169 -0.44 16.60 -6.92
N GLY A 170 -1.19 15.74 -6.22
CA GLY A 170 -2.55 15.32 -6.53
C GLY A 170 -3.52 15.81 -5.45
N GLU A 171 -4.50 14.97 -5.10
CA GLU A 171 -5.50 15.30 -4.08
C GLU A 171 -5.29 14.51 -2.79
N ILE A 172 -5.32 15.20 -1.66
CA ILE A 172 -5.52 14.59 -0.33
C ILE A 172 -6.85 15.12 0.22
N ALA A 173 -7.81 14.23 0.40
CA ALA A 173 -9.10 14.53 0.99
C ALA A 173 -9.16 14.00 2.43
N ASN A 174 -8.88 14.85 3.41
CA ASN A 174 -9.02 14.48 4.81
C ASN A 174 -10.44 14.72 5.34
N ASN A 175 -11.21 13.64 5.46
CA ASN A 175 -12.56 13.66 6.01
C ASN A 175 -12.62 13.18 7.47
N ARG A 176 -11.46 12.89 8.10
CA ARG A 176 -11.39 12.47 9.50
C ARG A 176 -10.07 12.89 10.17
N THR A 177 -9.14 11.96 10.34
CA THR A 177 -7.94 12.19 11.15
C THR A 177 -6.70 12.14 10.28
N LEU A 178 -6.04 13.29 10.18
CA LEU A 178 -4.68 13.42 9.66
C LEU A 178 -3.83 14.12 10.72
N VAL A 179 -2.89 13.37 11.31
CA VAL A 179 -1.91 13.90 12.25
C VAL A 179 -0.56 13.99 11.55
N ASN A 180 0.07 15.15 11.62
CA ASN A 180 1.37 15.42 11.03
C ASN A 180 2.38 15.83 12.10
N ALA A 181 3.35 14.96 12.35
CA ALA A 181 4.57 15.26 13.10
C ALA A 181 5.81 15.34 12.18
N GLY A 182 5.69 14.87 10.94
CA GLY A 182 6.71 14.97 9.88
C GLY A 182 6.51 16.21 8.99
N THR A 183 6.78 16.02 7.71
CA THR A 183 6.62 17.04 6.67
C THR A 183 5.52 16.64 5.71
N ILE A 184 4.60 17.57 5.43
CA ILE A 184 3.66 17.48 4.32
C ILE A 184 3.95 18.68 3.41
N THR A 185 4.31 18.41 2.17
CA THR A 185 4.50 19.44 1.14
C THR A 185 3.40 19.32 0.13
N ASN A 186 2.61 20.39 0.00
CA ASN A 186 1.62 20.52 -1.04
C ASN A 186 2.24 21.32 -2.21
N SER A 187 2.49 20.62 -3.31
CA SER A 187 3.12 21.12 -4.53
C SER A 187 2.11 21.85 -5.42
N CYS A 188 2.61 22.63 -6.37
CA CYS A 188 1.76 23.30 -7.36
C CYS A 188 0.82 22.32 -8.05
N GLY A 189 -0.48 22.63 -8.04
CA GLY A 189 -1.55 21.78 -8.58
C GLY A 189 -2.06 20.71 -7.61
N GLY A 190 -1.41 20.52 -6.45
CA GLY A 190 -1.89 19.66 -5.38
C GLY A 190 -2.96 20.34 -4.53
N THR A 191 -3.92 19.56 -4.05
CA THR A 191 -4.92 19.99 -3.08
C THR A 191 -4.86 19.14 -1.83
N LEU A 192 -4.99 19.78 -0.67
CA LEU A 192 -5.18 19.13 0.60
C LEU A 192 -6.37 19.79 1.29
N THR A 193 -7.42 19.01 1.52
CA THR A 193 -8.65 19.49 2.15
C THR A 193 -8.87 18.82 3.50
N GLY A 194 -9.56 19.53 4.40
CA GLY A 194 -9.82 19.07 5.76
C GLY A 194 -8.72 19.47 6.76
N PRO A 195 -8.96 19.19 8.06
CA PRO A 195 -8.05 19.62 9.11
C PRO A 195 -6.75 18.82 9.12
N VAL A 196 -5.63 19.44 9.47
CA VAL A 196 -4.37 18.75 9.79
C VAL A 196 -3.98 19.07 11.22
N ASN A 197 -3.84 18.03 12.04
CA ASN A 197 -3.39 18.18 13.43
C ASN A 197 -1.87 18.11 13.50
N GLY A 198 -1.23 19.03 14.21
CA GLY A 198 0.23 19.11 14.34
C GLY A 198 0.86 20.07 13.35
N ASN A 199 2.01 19.70 12.78
CA ASN A 199 2.75 20.51 11.82
C ASN A 199 1.85 20.81 10.61
N GLN A 200 1.72 22.08 10.26
CA GLN A 200 0.88 22.45 9.13
C GLN A 200 1.58 22.10 7.80
N PRO A 201 0.82 21.71 6.77
CA PRO A 201 1.33 21.51 5.42
C PRO A 201 2.06 22.76 4.92
N VAL A 202 3.13 22.56 4.17
CA VAL A 202 3.85 23.63 3.48
C VAL A 202 3.36 23.67 2.04
N ASP A 203 2.66 24.74 1.66
CA ASP A 203 2.33 25.02 0.27
C ASP A 203 3.57 25.59 -0.45
N SER A 204 4.01 24.90 -1.49
CA SER A 204 5.22 25.27 -2.26
C SER A 204 4.91 26.04 -3.54
N CYS A 205 3.66 26.49 -3.71
CA CYS A 205 3.28 27.48 -4.71
C CYS A 205 3.91 28.82 -4.37
N SER A 206 5.11 29.08 -4.87
CA SER A 206 5.66 30.44 -4.84
C SER A 206 4.79 31.32 -5.75
N ILE A 207 4.17 32.33 -5.16
CA ILE A 207 3.57 33.45 -5.90
C ILE A 207 4.70 34.04 -6.74
N VAL A 208 4.62 33.91 -8.06
CA VAL A 208 5.40 34.72 -9.01
C VAL A 208 4.56 35.92 -9.39
#